data_AF-A0A1F8XLX3-F1
#
_entry.id   AF-A0A1F8XLX3-F1
#
_cell.length_a   1.000
_cell.length_b   1.000
_cell.length_c   1.000
_cell.angle_alpha   90.00
_cell.angle_beta   90.00
_cell.angle_gamma   90.00
#
_symmetry.space_group_name_H-M   'P 1'
#
loop_
_entity.id
_entity.type
_entity.pdbx_description
1 polymer ?
#
loop_
_entity_poly.entity_id
_entity_poly.type
_entity_poly.pdbx_seq_one_letter_code
_entity_poly.pdbx_strand_id
1 'polypeptide(L)'
;MTPDTLTVALGDRSYDIFFGREIYPLFQEWICRFYPEGTVHVVTDRNVASIYGDDIRRWLAGIPHDVLALPPGEEHKNFETVREIYGFLARGDAGRDSLVVAFGGGVIGDLAGFAAATYLRGISCIQVPTTLLSQVDSSVGGKTGFNLPEGKNLVGAFHQPRAVFIDDAFLLTLDDRNLRAGMAEVVKCALAGDAELWHRLLASGGKWKSLSGEEWRWIVRRTVAFKASVVERDERETSLRRILNLGHTIGHAMEKSCGYGRLLHGEAVAIGLAWEAAFGRMLGVTGEDLVDRLVSLLIGMGFSLDDPGVALTSIAAAMGMDKKRVVSDVIVPLVAAPGRCELRRVSLAEIRRELPAIRAEIRARSLAREPAAPTVSQEAPPPDSLRETTLSLERRVAENPRDEEVLLLLAEAYGRAGNVAAAWETVQVILERDAGNVGAQRLAGEFGKHFPQATPEEMVQAALPISSLVYVGDEAYEIRSVEESPSPPATAGAEPAAGPEPSPPEGPAGPEPAQGPGIPGTPAVRTVTLADLYWSQGERSVARRIVAEILRNDPGNVRAQAWTASRAGEDLAEADLLRFLEIMTKEYGYDLS
;
A
#
# COMPACT_ATOMS: atom_id res chain seq x y z
N MET A 1 -4.00 6.09 -18.48
CA MET A 1 -3.78 4.81 -17.74
C MET A 1 -4.97 4.59 -16.83
N THR A 2 -5.48 3.36 -16.73
CA THR A 2 -6.48 3.03 -15.69
C THR A 2 -5.70 2.62 -14.44
N PRO A 3 -5.84 3.30 -13.29
CA PRO A 3 -5.15 2.90 -12.06
C PRO A 3 -5.59 1.49 -11.65
N ASP A 4 -4.66 0.72 -11.09
CA ASP A 4 -5.00 -0.56 -10.44
C ASP A 4 -6.01 -0.28 -9.33
N THR A 5 -7.02 -1.13 -9.19
CA THR A 5 -8.15 -0.89 -8.30
C THR A 5 -8.41 -2.13 -7.45
N LEU A 6 -8.57 -1.93 -6.14
CA LEU A 6 -9.10 -2.93 -5.21
C LEU A 6 -10.40 -2.40 -4.59
N THR A 7 -11.47 -3.16 -4.72
CA THR A 7 -12.74 -2.85 -4.05
C THR A 7 -12.76 -3.51 -2.67
N VAL A 8 -13.17 -2.77 -1.65
CA VAL A 8 -13.50 -3.33 -0.32
C VAL A 8 -15.01 -3.59 -0.28
N ALA A 9 -15.42 -4.85 -0.31
CA ALA A 9 -16.80 -5.28 -0.41
C ALA A 9 -17.53 -5.27 0.96
N LEU A 10 -18.24 -4.18 1.26
CA LEU A 10 -19.00 -3.98 2.51
C LEU A 10 -20.49 -3.70 2.24
N GLY A 11 -21.04 -4.22 1.13
CA GLY A 11 -22.40 -3.94 0.68
C GLY A 11 -22.56 -2.47 0.33
N ASP A 12 -23.55 -1.79 0.91
CA ASP A 12 -23.82 -0.36 0.68
C ASP A 12 -22.68 0.57 1.14
N ARG A 13 -21.72 0.05 1.93
CA ARG A 13 -20.52 0.76 2.38
C ARG A 13 -19.26 0.41 1.58
N SER A 14 -19.42 -0.27 0.45
CA SER A 14 -18.27 -0.62 -0.40
C SER A 14 -17.60 0.63 -0.97
N TYR A 15 -16.29 0.56 -1.15
CA TYR A 15 -15.49 1.64 -1.71
C TYR A 15 -14.29 1.09 -2.46
N ASP A 16 -13.77 1.89 -3.38
CA ASP A 16 -12.60 1.54 -4.18
C ASP A 16 -11.33 2.15 -3.60
N ILE A 17 -10.24 1.39 -3.71
CA ILE A 17 -8.87 1.80 -3.46
C ILE A 17 -8.16 1.86 -4.80
N PHE A 18 -7.73 3.05 -5.19
CA PHE A 18 -7.00 3.29 -6.42
C PHE A 18 -5.50 3.32 -6.14
N PHE A 19 -4.74 2.52 -6.87
CA PHE A 19 -3.28 2.44 -6.83
C PHE A 19 -2.72 2.97 -8.15
N GLY A 20 -1.78 3.90 -8.07
CA GLY A 20 -1.20 4.48 -9.27
C GLY A 20 -0.03 5.37 -8.93
N ARG A 21 0.64 5.84 -9.97
CA ARG A 21 1.71 6.82 -9.88
C ARG A 21 1.23 8.07 -10.58
N GLU A 22 1.34 9.21 -9.92
CA GLU A 22 0.81 10.49 -10.41
C GLU A 22 -0.68 10.38 -10.76
N ILE A 23 -1.49 9.94 -9.79
CA ILE A 23 -2.96 9.92 -9.95
C ILE A 23 -3.51 11.36 -9.93
N TYR A 24 -2.81 12.28 -9.27
CA TYR A 24 -3.34 13.60 -8.96
C TYR A 24 -3.47 14.62 -10.11
N PRO A 25 -2.69 14.54 -11.21
CA PRO A 25 -3.02 15.26 -12.44
C PRO A 25 -4.45 15.00 -12.94
N LEU A 26 -5.08 13.87 -12.60
CA LEU A 26 -6.47 13.54 -12.91
C LEU A 26 -7.40 13.64 -11.68
N PHE A 27 -6.92 14.19 -10.56
CA PHE A 27 -7.65 14.17 -9.28
C PHE A 27 -9.02 14.82 -9.37
N GLN A 28 -9.13 15.91 -10.13
CA GLN A 28 -10.40 16.56 -10.44
C GLN A 28 -11.42 15.56 -11.01
N GLU A 29 -11.02 14.75 -11.99
CA GLU A 29 -11.90 13.78 -12.66
C GLU A 29 -12.31 12.65 -11.71
N TRP A 30 -11.40 12.22 -10.85
CA TRP A 30 -11.68 11.20 -9.84
C TRP A 30 -12.61 11.70 -8.76
N ILE A 31 -12.37 12.90 -8.22
CA ILE A 31 -13.22 13.50 -7.18
C ILE A 31 -14.63 13.75 -7.70
N CYS A 32 -14.79 14.20 -8.95
CA CYS A 32 -16.11 14.40 -9.56
C CYS A 32 -17.00 13.15 -9.56
N ARG A 33 -16.44 11.93 -9.42
CA ARG A 33 -17.23 10.69 -9.27
C ARG A 33 -17.86 10.54 -7.88
N PHE A 34 -17.23 11.14 -6.87
CA PHE A 34 -17.62 11.04 -5.46
C PHE A 34 -18.24 12.35 -4.94
N TYR A 35 -18.26 13.36 -5.80
CA TYR A 35 -18.77 14.71 -5.59
C TYR A 35 -20.02 14.90 -6.46
N PRO A 36 -21.23 14.67 -5.92
CA PRO A 36 -22.42 14.77 -6.76
C PRO A 36 -22.92 16.21 -6.97
N GLU A 37 -22.40 17.24 -6.27
CA GLU A 37 -22.56 18.69 -6.59
C GLU A 37 -22.07 19.70 -5.50
N GLY A 38 -21.63 19.31 -4.28
CA GLY A 38 -21.36 20.26 -3.16
C GLY A 38 -19.92 20.31 -2.64
N THR A 39 -19.44 21.44 -2.12
CA THR A 39 -18.02 21.83 -1.86
C THR A 39 -17.00 20.78 -1.35
N VAL A 40 -15.74 20.89 -1.80
CA VAL A 40 -14.61 20.08 -1.31
C VAL A 40 -13.88 20.80 -0.18
N HIS A 41 -13.64 20.10 0.93
CA HIS A 41 -12.88 20.60 2.05
C HIS A 41 -11.67 19.72 2.31
N VAL A 42 -10.47 20.22 2.00
CA VAL A 42 -9.23 19.46 2.20
C VAL A 42 -8.68 19.72 3.59
N VAL A 43 -8.38 18.65 4.31
CA VAL A 43 -7.69 18.70 5.59
C VAL A 43 -6.32 18.03 5.43
N THR A 44 -5.26 18.75 5.76
CA THR A 44 -3.88 18.29 5.68
C THR A 44 -3.07 18.79 6.88
N ASP A 45 -1.80 18.39 6.98
CA ASP A 45 -0.87 18.97 7.96
C ASP A 45 0.09 19.99 7.31
N ARG A 46 0.75 20.80 8.14
CA ARG A 46 1.66 21.86 7.67
C ARG A 46 2.88 21.34 6.92
N ASN A 47 3.37 20.13 7.20
CA ASN A 47 4.52 19.57 6.48
C ASN A 47 4.10 19.19 5.06
N VAL A 48 2.97 18.47 4.93
CA VAL A 48 2.40 18.09 3.64
C VAL A 48 1.98 19.34 2.85
N ALA A 49 1.32 20.31 3.48
CA ALA A 49 0.94 21.58 2.84
C ALA A 49 2.15 22.39 2.35
N SER A 50 3.30 22.30 3.02
CA SER A 50 4.51 23.01 2.58
C SER A 50 5.11 22.45 1.30
N ILE A 51 4.83 21.18 0.97
CA ILE A 51 5.34 20.49 -0.22
C ILE A 51 4.27 20.50 -1.33
N TYR A 52 3.04 20.15 -0.98
CA TYR A 52 1.95 19.86 -1.92
C TYR A 52 0.79 20.85 -1.85
N GLY A 53 0.85 21.91 -1.03
CA GLY A 53 -0.27 22.83 -0.84
C GLY A 53 -0.73 23.52 -2.13
N ASP A 54 0.21 23.99 -2.94
CA ASP A 54 -0.07 24.58 -4.25
C ASP A 54 -0.52 23.52 -5.26
N ASP A 55 0.04 22.32 -5.19
CA ASP A 55 -0.34 21.19 -6.02
C ASP A 55 -1.79 20.75 -5.76
N ILE A 56 -2.20 20.64 -4.49
CA ILE A 56 -3.58 20.33 -4.10
C ILE A 56 -4.55 21.34 -4.73
N ARG A 57 -4.23 22.64 -4.66
CA ARG A 57 -5.06 23.70 -5.26
C ARG A 57 -5.13 23.58 -6.77
N ARG A 58 -4.00 23.27 -7.40
CA ARG A 58 -3.90 23.05 -8.84
C ARG A 58 -4.69 21.82 -9.29
N TRP A 59 -4.60 20.71 -8.58
CA TRP A 59 -5.30 19.45 -8.88
C TRP A 59 -6.81 19.56 -8.68
N LEU A 60 -7.27 20.47 -7.82
CA LEU A 60 -8.68 20.78 -7.58
C LEU A 60 -9.16 22.01 -8.36
N ALA A 61 -8.36 22.57 -9.27
CA ALA A 61 -8.72 23.75 -10.02
C ALA A 61 -10.02 23.53 -10.80
N GLY A 62 -10.99 24.43 -10.63
CA GLY A 62 -12.33 24.31 -11.23
C GLY A 62 -13.34 23.53 -10.39
N ILE A 63 -12.95 22.97 -9.24
CA ILE A 63 -13.86 22.51 -8.19
C ILE A 63 -13.82 23.52 -7.04
N PRO A 64 -14.97 24.02 -6.53
CA PRO A 64 -14.98 24.85 -5.33
C PRO A 64 -14.36 24.11 -4.14
N HIS A 65 -13.25 24.64 -3.63
CA HIS A 65 -12.51 24.00 -2.55
C HIS A 65 -11.80 25.00 -1.62
N ASP A 66 -11.58 24.57 -0.40
CA ASP A 66 -10.69 25.20 0.56
C ASP A 66 -9.74 24.15 1.18
N VAL A 67 -8.68 24.62 1.84
CA VAL A 67 -7.65 23.75 2.42
C VAL A 67 -7.30 24.25 3.82
N LEU A 68 -7.38 23.36 4.81
CA LEU A 68 -6.93 23.56 6.18
C LEU A 68 -5.63 22.81 6.43
N ALA A 69 -4.60 23.52 6.91
CA ALA A 69 -3.31 22.94 7.29
C ALA A 69 -3.14 22.92 8.82
N LEU A 70 -3.27 21.73 9.41
CA LEU A 70 -3.19 21.48 10.84
C LEU A 70 -1.73 21.31 11.32
N PRO A 71 -1.44 21.51 12.62
CA PRO A 71 -0.16 21.09 13.17
C PRO A 71 0.10 19.58 12.97
N PRO A 72 1.31 19.15 12.56
CA PRO A 72 1.64 17.74 12.38
C PRO A 72 1.89 17.04 13.72
N GLY A 73 1.81 15.70 13.76
CA GLY A 73 2.22 14.90 14.92
C GLY A 73 1.06 14.35 15.76
N GLU A 74 1.36 13.26 16.50
CA GLU A 74 0.37 12.51 17.30
C GLU A 74 -0.14 13.33 18.50
N GLU A 75 0.64 14.27 19.01
CA GLU A 75 0.26 15.19 20.10
C GLU A 75 -0.90 16.12 19.70
N HIS A 76 -1.06 16.37 18.40
CA HIS A 76 -2.16 17.14 17.83
C HIS A 76 -3.37 16.28 17.46
N LYS A 77 -3.31 14.97 17.69
CA LYS A 77 -4.43 14.06 17.48
C LYS A 77 -5.40 14.10 18.67
N ASN A 78 -6.03 15.26 18.89
CA ASN A 78 -6.86 15.57 20.05
C ASN A 78 -8.17 16.29 19.65
N PHE A 79 -9.02 16.56 20.64
CA PHE A 79 -10.32 17.18 20.40
C PHE A 79 -10.22 18.64 19.92
N GLU A 80 -9.20 19.39 20.37
CA GLU A 80 -8.99 20.77 19.98
C GLU A 80 -8.77 20.89 18.47
N THR A 81 -7.98 19.97 17.89
CA THR A 81 -7.76 19.87 16.45
C THR A 81 -9.04 19.47 15.70
N VAL A 82 -9.82 18.52 16.23
CA VAL A 82 -11.13 18.17 15.65
C VAL A 82 -12.07 19.39 15.64
N ARG A 83 -12.08 20.17 16.72
CA ARG A 83 -12.87 21.41 16.81
C ARG A 83 -12.43 22.45 15.78
N GLU A 84 -11.13 22.53 15.49
CA GLU A 84 -10.61 23.38 14.41
C GLU A 84 -11.16 22.97 13.04
N ILE A 85 -11.19 21.65 12.76
CA ILE A 85 -11.78 21.10 11.53
C ILE A 85 -13.28 21.43 11.46
N TYR A 86 -14.05 21.27 12.55
CA TYR A 86 -15.47 21.67 12.54
C TYR A 86 -15.67 23.15 12.24
N GLY A 87 -14.85 24.02 12.84
CA GLY A 87 -14.90 25.45 12.57
C GLY A 87 -14.55 25.78 11.12
N PHE A 88 -13.60 25.06 10.54
CA PHE A 88 -13.23 25.18 9.13
C PHE A 88 -14.39 24.77 8.20
N LEU A 89 -14.99 23.59 8.42
CA LEU A 89 -16.16 23.13 7.67
C LEU A 89 -17.32 24.13 7.77
N ALA A 90 -17.62 24.63 8.96
CA ALA A 90 -18.70 25.60 9.16
C ALA A 90 -18.45 26.94 8.45
N ARG A 91 -17.19 27.42 8.41
CA ARG A 91 -16.83 28.67 7.70
C ARG A 91 -16.79 28.50 6.19
N GLY A 92 -16.53 27.29 5.71
CA GLY A 92 -16.60 26.94 4.29
C GLY A 92 -18.01 26.57 3.82
N ASP A 93 -19.04 26.79 4.65
CA ASP A 93 -20.44 26.46 4.38
C ASP A 93 -20.67 24.98 4.00
N ALA A 94 -19.90 24.05 4.58
CA ALA A 94 -20.04 22.63 4.30
C ALA A 94 -21.46 22.12 4.60
N GLY A 95 -22.10 21.57 3.57
CA GLY A 95 -23.40 20.92 3.60
C GLY A 95 -23.30 19.40 3.75
N ARG A 96 -24.43 18.70 3.58
CA ARG A 96 -24.50 17.21 3.62
C ARG A 96 -23.94 16.56 2.36
N ASP A 97 -23.90 17.32 1.29
CA ASP A 97 -23.40 17.03 -0.04
C ASP A 97 -21.90 17.34 -0.21
N SER A 98 -21.30 18.04 0.77
CA SER A 98 -19.87 18.33 0.79
C SER A 98 -19.01 17.08 0.98
N LEU A 99 -17.77 17.19 0.49
CA LEU A 99 -16.76 16.14 0.55
C LEU A 99 -15.54 16.59 1.36
N VAL A 100 -15.20 15.82 2.40
CA VAL A 100 -13.92 15.97 3.10
C VAL A 100 -12.84 15.15 2.39
N VAL A 101 -11.70 15.77 2.08
CA VAL A 101 -10.51 15.08 1.58
C VAL A 101 -9.46 15.07 2.69
N ALA A 102 -9.21 13.90 3.26
CA ALA A 102 -8.16 13.69 4.25
C ALA A 102 -6.82 13.46 3.52
N PHE A 103 -6.03 14.51 3.36
CA PHE A 103 -4.79 14.49 2.59
C PHE A 103 -3.59 14.52 3.54
N GLY A 104 -3.03 13.35 3.87
CA GLY A 104 -1.93 13.27 4.82
C GLY A 104 -1.67 11.86 5.34
N GLY A 105 -0.90 11.76 6.43
CA GLY A 105 -0.68 10.50 7.14
C GLY A 105 -1.88 10.08 8.01
N GLY A 106 -1.69 9.03 8.82
CA GLY A 106 -2.77 8.45 9.62
C GLY A 106 -3.40 9.39 10.65
N VAL A 107 -2.64 10.37 11.17
CA VAL A 107 -3.20 11.42 12.06
C VAL A 107 -4.26 12.24 11.34
N ILE A 108 -3.96 12.73 10.12
CA ILE A 108 -4.91 13.47 9.30
C ILE A 108 -6.09 12.58 8.89
N GLY A 109 -5.81 11.35 8.47
CA GLY A 109 -6.84 10.38 8.10
C GLY A 109 -7.86 10.15 9.21
N ASP A 110 -7.40 9.97 10.45
CA ASP A 110 -8.26 9.73 11.61
C ASP A 110 -9.04 10.98 12.05
N LEU A 111 -8.38 12.14 12.10
CA LEU A 111 -9.01 13.39 12.54
C LEU A 111 -10.05 13.89 11.53
N ALA A 112 -9.69 13.95 10.25
CA ALA A 112 -10.59 14.39 9.19
C ALA A 112 -11.71 13.38 8.97
N GLY A 113 -11.40 12.08 9.02
CA GLY A 113 -12.40 11.02 8.94
C GLY A 113 -13.41 11.08 10.10
N PHE A 114 -12.95 11.33 11.34
CA PHE A 114 -13.83 11.47 12.50
C PHE A 114 -14.69 12.73 12.40
N ALA A 115 -14.09 13.84 11.97
CA ALA A 115 -14.83 15.08 11.73
C ALA A 115 -15.93 14.86 10.68
N ALA A 116 -15.61 14.19 9.56
CA ALA A 116 -16.58 13.83 8.53
C ALA A 116 -17.68 12.89 9.05
N ALA A 117 -17.35 11.93 9.91
CA ALA A 117 -18.31 11.00 10.49
C ALA A 117 -19.36 11.67 11.40
N THR A 118 -19.01 12.81 12.00
CA THR A 118 -19.79 13.44 13.08
C THR A 118 -20.39 14.78 12.68
N TYR A 119 -19.74 15.52 11.79
CA TYR A 119 -20.26 16.78 11.25
C TYR A 119 -21.55 16.52 10.45
N LEU A 120 -22.61 17.28 10.75
CA LEU A 120 -23.96 17.07 10.21
C LEU A 120 -24.50 15.62 10.33
N ARG A 121 -23.97 14.85 11.30
CA ARG A 121 -24.24 13.42 11.51
C ARG A 121 -23.74 12.51 10.38
N GLY A 122 -22.69 12.92 9.68
CA GLY A 122 -22.04 12.14 8.62
C GLY A 122 -22.09 12.86 7.28
N ILE A 123 -20.91 13.17 6.74
CA ILE A 123 -20.69 13.64 5.38
C ILE A 123 -19.65 12.76 4.68
N SER A 124 -19.54 12.88 3.35
CA SER A 124 -18.61 12.08 2.56
C SER A 124 -17.16 12.39 2.91
N CYS A 125 -16.31 11.36 2.91
CA CYS A 125 -14.86 11.48 3.14
C CYS A 125 -14.11 10.65 2.10
N ILE A 126 -12.98 11.15 1.61
CA ILE A 126 -11.99 10.40 0.82
C ILE A 126 -10.65 10.45 1.55
N GLN A 127 -9.88 9.36 1.47
CA GLN A 127 -8.54 9.28 2.04
C GLN A 127 -7.48 9.41 0.94
N VAL A 128 -6.50 10.27 1.15
CA VAL A 128 -5.32 10.45 0.30
C VAL A 128 -4.07 10.26 1.18
N PRO A 129 -3.67 9.00 1.43
CA PRO A 129 -2.56 8.67 2.31
C PRO A 129 -1.18 9.08 1.75
N THR A 130 -0.45 9.90 2.50
CA THR A 130 0.89 10.41 2.10
C THR A 130 2.05 9.73 2.84
N THR A 131 1.79 8.89 3.83
CA THR A 131 2.82 8.10 4.53
C THR A 131 2.67 6.63 4.22
N LEU A 132 3.77 5.85 4.21
CA LEU A 132 3.69 4.41 3.98
C LEU A 132 2.72 3.72 4.95
N LEU A 133 2.80 4.07 6.24
CA LEU A 133 1.87 3.56 7.27
C LEU A 133 0.40 3.81 6.87
N SER A 134 0.09 5.02 6.42
CA SER A 134 -1.29 5.34 6.02
C SER A 134 -1.73 4.65 4.74
N GLN A 135 -0.80 4.41 3.81
CA GLN A 135 -1.07 3.70 2.56
C GLN A 135 -1.36 2.21 2.80
N VAL A 136 -0.63 1.57 3.71
CA VAL A 136 -0.76 0.12 3.96
C VAL A 136 -1.71 -0.24 5.08
N ASP A 137 -2.03 0.71 5.97
CA ASP A 137 -2.85 0.45 7.14
C ASP A 137 -3.93 1.52 7.34
N SER A 138 -3.61 2.70 7.88
CA SER A 138 -4.63 3.55 8.52
C SER A 138 -5.75 4.07 7.61
N SER A 139 -5.50 4.23 6.29
CA SER A 139 -6.53 4.70 5.35
C SER A 139 -7.62 3.65 5.03
N VAL A 140 -7.41 2.39 5.43
CA VAL A 140 -8.29 1.26 5.08
C VAL A 140 -9.02 0.72 6.31
N GLY A 141 -10.33 0.56 6.19
CA GLY A 141 -11.20 -0.08 7.18
C GLY A 141 -11.91 0.85 8.16
N GLY A 142 -11.95 2.15 7.86
CA GLY A 142 -12.92 3.12 8.38
C GLY A 142 -12.82 3.45 9.87
N LYS A 143 -11.77 3.03 10.57
CA LYS A 143 -11.53 3.46 11.97
C LYS A 143 -11.02 4.89 11.93
N THR A 144 -11.70 5.79 12.63
CA THR A 144 -11.34 7.21 12.70
C THR A 144 -11.51 7.68 14.14
N GLY A 145 -10.74 8.66 14.60
CA GLY A 145 -10.83 9.12 15.97
C GLY A 145 -9.69 10.01 16.44
N PHE A 146 -9.67 10.28 17.74
CA PHE A 146 -8.64 11.07 18.39
C PHE A 146 -8.30 10.53 19.78
N ASN A 147 -7.20 11.03 20.32
CA ASN A 147 -6.66 10.61 21.61
C ASN A 147 -7.25 11.44 22.75
N LEU A 148 -7.46 10.80 23.90
CA LEU A 148 -7.70 11.47 25.17
C LEU A 148 -6.43 11.42 26.02
N PRO A 149 -6.29 12.28 27.05
CA PRO A 149 -5.22 12.14 28.04
C PRO A 149 -5.13 10.74 28.65
N GLU A 150 -6.26 10.03 28.75
CA GLU A 150 -6.35 8.68 29.29
C GLU A 150 -5.86 7.58 28.32
N GLY A 151 -5.80 7.85 27.02
CA GLY A 151 -5.33 6.87 26.04
C GLY A 151 -5.62 7.20 24.58
N LYS A 152 -4.94 6.44 23.71
CA LYS A 152 -5.04 6.55 22.26
C LYS A 152 -6.37 6.05 21.71
N ASN A 153 -6.87 6.74 20.67
CA ASN A 153 -8.03 6.35 19.87
C ASN A 153 -9.28 5.96 20.69
N LEU A 154 -9.42 6.49 21.91
CA LEU A 154 -10.52 6.13 22.81
C LEU A 154 -11.86 6.71 22.35
N VAL A 155 -11.82 7.82 21.60
CA VAL A 155 -13.00 8.44 20.98
C VAL A 155 -12.86 8.32 19.48
N GLY A 156 -13.87 7.72 18.84
CA GLY A 156 -13.82 7.44 17.41
C GLY A 156 -15.14 6.97 16.83
N ALA A 157 -15.12 6.73 15.52
CA ALA A 157 -16.24 6.20 14.75
C ALA A 157 -15.74 5.23 13.67
N PHE A 158 -16.58 4.25 13.32
CA PHE A 158 -16.44 3.47 12.10
C PHE A 158 -17.15 4.22 10.97
N HIS A 159 -16.40 4.88 10.10
CA HIS A 159 -16.89 5.67 8.97
C HIS A 159 -16.06 5.34 7.73
N GLN A 160 -16.64 4.59 6.78
CA GLN A 160 -15.91 4.18 5.57
C GLN A 160 -15.73 5.37 4.63
N PRO A 161 -14.55 5.52 4.01
CA PRO A 161 -14.36 6.51 2.96
C PRO A 161 -15.17 6.13 1.71
N ARG A 162 -15.42 7.11 0.84
CA ARG A 162 -15.98 6.89 -0.50
C ARG A 162 -14.94 6.33 -1.48
N ALA A 163 -13.67 6.65 -1.25
CA ALA A 163 -12.53 6.15 -1.99
C ALA A 163 -11.23 6.35 -1.20
N VAL A 164 -10.22 5.57 -1.55
CA VAL A 164 -8.83 5.75 -1.08
C VAL A 164 -7.92 5.89 -2.30
N PHE A 165 -7.08 6.92 -2.34
CA PHE A 165 -6.12 7.15 -3.43
C PHE A 165 -4.70 6.96 -2.94
N ILE A 166 -4.10 5.83 -3.29
CA ILE A 166 -2.74 5.45 -2.92
C ILE A 166 -1.81 5.76 -4.09
N ASP A 167 -0.90 6.71 -3.86
CA ASP A 167 0.13 7.08 -4.82
C ASP A 167 1.52 6.92 -4.22
N ASP A 168 2.34 6.09 -4.85
CA ASP A 168 3.71 5.81 -4.41
C ASP A 168 4.64 7.03 -4.55
N ALA A 169 4.28 8.04 -5.34
CA ALA A 169 5.07 9.26 -5.50
C ALA A 169 5.22 10.05 -4.18
N PHE A 170 4.26 9.95 -3.24
CA PHE A 170 4.38 10.62 -1.94
C PHE A 170 5.46 10.02 -1.04
N LEU A 171 5.85 8.76 -1.29
CA LEU A 171 6.93 8.13 -0.54
C LEU A 171 8.29 8.75 -0.87
N LEU A 172 8.44 9.42 -2.02
CA LEU A 172 9.68 10.08 -2.45
C LEU A 172 10.06 11.27 -1.57
N THR A 173 9.08 11.92 -0.93
CA THR A 173 9.32 13.06 -0.03
C THR A 173 9.18 12.68 1.44
N LEU A 174 8.83 11.43 1.74
CA LEU A 174 8.67 10.95 3.11
C LEU A 174 10.04 10.69 3.72
N ASP A 175 10.26 11.15 4.95
CA ASP A 175 11.53 10.90 5.63
C ASP A 175 11.72 9.41 5.96
N ASP A 176 13.00 9.00 6.03
CA ASP A 176 13.42 7.63 6.32
C ASP A 176 12.80 7.06 7.60
N ARG A 177 12.54 7.89 8.62
CA ARG A 177 12.00 7.40 9.90
C ARG A 177 10.53 7.03 9.74
N ASN A 178 9.73 7.85 9.08
CA ASN A 178 8.32 7.57 8.80
C ASN A 178 8.15 6.45 7.77
N LEU A 179 9.01 6.37 6.77
CA LEU A 179 9.00 5.26 5.81
C LEU A 179 9.33 3.94 6.52
N ARG A 180 10.42 3.89 7.31
CA ARG A 180 10.76 2.73 8.13
C ARG A 180 9.62 2.37 9.08
N ALA A 181 8.99 3.33 9.76
CA ALA A 181 7.85 3.05 10.64
C ALA A 181 6.71 2.36 9.87
N GLY A 182 6.40 2.77 8.64
CA GLY A 182 5.42 2.09 7.80
C GLY A 182 5.77 0.64 7.45
N MET A 183 7.07 0.31 7.33
CA MET A 183 7.53 -1.06 7.06
C MET A 183 7.17 -2.05 8.17
N ALA A 184 6.98 -1.59 9.41
CA ALA A 184 6.54 -2.47 10.49
C ALA A 184 5.14 -3.05 10.23
N GLU A 185 4.23 -2.24 9.67
CA GLU A 185 2.89 -2.69 9.29
C GLU A 185 2.92 -3.64 8.09
N VAL A 186 3.84 -3.43 7.16
CA VAL A 186 4.09 -4.35 6.05
C VAL A 186 4.55 -5.71 6.57
N VAL A 187 5.53 -5.74 7.49
CA VAL A 187 6.01 -6.98 8.12
C VAL A 187 4.89 -7.66 8.92
N LYS A 188 4.10 -6.89 9.68
CA LYS A 188 2.93 -7.39 10.41
C LYS A 188 1.97 -8.13 9.48
N CYS A 189 1.56 -7.49 8.40
CA CYS A 189 0.62 -8.09 7.44
C CYS A 189 1.20 -9.32 6.75
N ALA A 190 2.50 -9.31 6.43
CA ALA A 190 3.20 -10.46 5.87
C ALA A 190 3.15 -11.67 6.82
N LEU A 191 3.48 -11.47 8.10
CA LEU A 191 3.39 -12.52 9.12
C LEU A 191 1.94 -12.97 9.36
N ALA A 192 1.00 -12.04 9.34
CA ALA A 192 -0.39 -12.29 9.66
C ALA A 192 -1.13 -13.09 8.58
N GLY A 193 -0.84 -12.85 7.29
CA GLY A 193 -1.59 -13.51 6.22
C GLY A 193 -0.98 -13.54 4.83
N ASP A 194 0.30 -13.17 4.65
CA ASP A 194 0.94 -13.19 3.33
C ASP A 194 2.38 -13.71 3.35
N ALA A 195 2.51 -15.03 3.18
CA ALA A 195 3.80 -15.71 3.15
C ALA A 195 4.70 -15.28 1.98
N GLU A 196 4.13 -14.93 0.83
CA GLU A 196 4.91 -14.49 -0.33
C GLU A 196 5.53 -13.10 -0.08
N LEU A 197 4.74 -12.18 0.48
CA LEU A 197 5.25 -10.89 0.95
C LEU A 197 6.37 -11.10 1.97
N TRP A 198 6.20 -12.01 2.93
CA TRP A 198 7.24 -12.35 3.90
C TRP A 198 8.53 -12.83 3.24
N HIS A 199 8.44 -13.78 2.30
CA HIS A 199 9.63 -14.31 1.60
C HIS A 199 10.34 -13.22 0.79
N ARG A 200 9.60 -12.30 0.17
CA ARG A 200 10.20 -11.18 -0.57
C ARG A 200 10.91 -10.19 0.35
N LEU A 201 10.35 -9.89 1.53
CA LEU A 201 11.01 -9.07 2.54
C LEU A 201 12.29 -9.72 3.07
N LEU A 202 12.29 -11.04 3.28
CA LEU A 202 13.49 -11.77 3.67
C LEU A 202 14.56 -11.75 2.57
N ALA A 203 14.17 -11.93 1.31
CA ALA A 203 15.09 -11.93 0.18
C ALA A 203 15.80 -10.57 0.00
N SER A 204 15.13 -9.46 0.32
CA SER A 204 15.76 -8.13 0.32
C SER A 204 16.65 -7.87 1.54
N GLY A 205 16.64 -8.75 2.55
CA GLY A 205 17.38 -8.57 3.80
C GLY A 205 16.97 -7.31 4.58
N GLY A 206 15.74 -6.83 4.36
CA GLY A 206 15.26 -5.58 4.95
C GLY A 206 15.78 -4.30 4.27
N LYS A 207 16.42 -4.40 3.10
CA LYS A 207 16.88 -3.24 2.31
C LYS A 207 15.69 -2.54 1.63
N TRP A 208 14.91 -1.79 2.39
CA TRP A 208 13.75 -1.06 1.88
C TRP A 208 14.15 0.24 1.13
N LYS A 209 15.36 0.76 1.34
CA LYS A 209 15.83 2.00 0.70
C LYS A 209 16.05 1.88 -0.81
N SER A 210 16.23 0.66 -1.32
CA SER A 210 16.38 0.42 -2.75
C SER A 210 15.05 0.22 -3.48
N LEU A 211 13.94 0.14 -2.75
CA LEU A 211 12.62 -0.07 -3.35
C LEU A 211 12.23 1.14 -4.18
N SER A 212 11.72 0.88 -5.38
CA SER A 212 11.28 1.93 -6.31
C SER A 212 9.95 1.61 -6.96
N GLY A 213 9.17 2.64 -7.30
CA GLY A 213 8.00 2.58 -8.18
C GLY A 213 7.12 1.33 -8.05
N GLU A 214 7.29 0.39 -8.99
CA GLU A 214 6.55 -0.87 -9.05
C GLU A 214 6.69 -1.76 -7.81
N GLU A 215 7.86 -1.77 -7.17
CA GLU A 215 8.08 -2.54 -5.95
C GLU A 215 7.27 -1.98 -4.79
N TRP A 216 7.22 -0.64 -4.65
CA TRP A 216 6.36 0.01 -3.66
C TRP A 216 4.90 -0.27 -3.93
N ARG A 217 4.44 -0.12 -5.17
CA ARG A 217 3.06 -0.41 -5.54
C ARG A 217 2.70 -1.87 -5.25
N TRP A 218 3.58 -2.82 -5.57
CA TRP A 218 3.36 -4.23 -5.28
C TRP A 218 3.26 -4.50 -3.77
N ILE A 219 4.20 -3.98 -2.96
CA ILE A 219 4.20 -4.16 -1.50
C ILE A 219 2.94 -3.56 -0.88
N VAL A 220 2.61 -2.33 -1.27
CA VAL A 220 1.45 -1.60 -0.72
C VAL A 220 0.16 -2.29 -1.13
N ARG A 221 -0.02 -2.59 -2.42
CA ARG A 221 -1.22 -3.27 -2.95
C ARG A 221 -1.47 -4.60 -2.27
N ARG A 222 -0.42 -5.39 -2.04
CA ARG A 222 -0.50 -6.71 -1.43
C ARG A 222 -0.83 -6.62 0.06
N THR A 223 -0.19 -5.70 0.77
CA THR A 223 -0.49 -5.41 2.17
C THR A 223 -1.93 -4.95 2.36
N VAL A 224 -2.40 -4.04 1.50
CA VAL A 224 -3.78 -3.55 1.52
C VAL A 224 -4.78 -4.65 1.16
N ALA A 225 -4.45 -5.55 0.23
CA ALA A 225 -5.31 -6.69 -0.12
C ALA A 225 -5.62 -7.56 1.10
N PHE A 226 -4.59 -7.91 1.86
CA PHE A 226 -4.74 -8.68 3.07
C PHE A 226 -5.63 -7.94 4.08
N LYS A 227 -5.33 -6.67 4.35
CA LYS A 227 -6.13 -5.85 5.28
C LYS A 227 -7.58 -5.73 4.85
N ALA A 228 -7.85 -5.46 3.57
CA ALA A 228 -9.19 -5.38 3.02
C ALA A 228 -9.95 -6.69 3.23
N SER A 229 -9.34 -7.84 2.93
CA SER A 229 -9.99 -9.15 3.11
C SER A 229 -10.38 -9.42 4.57
N VAL A 230 -9.60 -8.92 5.54
CA VAL A 230 -9.92 -9.02 6.96
C VAL A 230 -11.04 -8.06 7.35
N VAL A 231 -11.04 -6.84 6.81
CA VAL A 231 -12.09 -5.83 7.04
C VAL A 231 -13.45 -6.30 6.48
N GLU A 232 -13.46 -6.90 5.29
CA GLU A 232 -14.69 -7.43 4.67
C GLU A 232 -15.35 -8.51 5.52
N ARG A 233 -14.55 -9.33 6.20
CA ARG A 233 -15.03 -10.42 7.06
C ARG A 233 -15.45 -9.92 8.45
N ASP A 234 -14.83 -8.87 8.97
CA ASP A 234 -15.08 -8.35 10.31
C ASP A 234 -14.85 -6.83 10.41
N GLU A 235 -15.75 -6.06 9.80
CA GLU A 235 -15.67 -4.59 9.73
C GLU A 235 -15.57 -3.95 11.13
N ARG A 236 -16.31 -4.47 12.11
CA ARG A 236 -16.43 -3.87 13.45
C ARG A 236 -15.50 -4.45 14.50
N GLU A 237 -14.52 -5.25 14.10
CA GLU A 237 -13.50 -5.83 14.99
C GLU A 237 -14.09 -6.62 16.16
N THR A 238 -15.03 -7.51 15.85
CA THR A 238 -15.67 -8.37 16.85
C THR A 238 -14.88 -9.65 17.11
N SER A 239 -14.15 -10.14 16.10
CA SER A 239 -13.50 -11.46 16.08
C SER A 239 -12.20 -11.46 15.25
N LEU A 240 -12.28 -11.79 13.95
CA LEU A 240 -11.15 -12.06 13.07
C LEU A 240 -10.21 -10.86 12.89
N ARG A 241 -10.72 -9.64 12.92
CA ARG A 241 -9.91 -8.43 12.70
C ARG A 241 -8.84 -8.23 13.77
N ARG A 242 -8.92 -8.94 14.90
CA ARG A 242 -7.87 -9.00 15.92
C ARG A 242 -6.54 -9.52 15.40
N ILE A 243 -6.51 -10.26 14.28
CA ILE A 243 -5.24 -10.66 13.65
C ILE A 243 -4.38 -9.46 13.22
N LEU A 244 -5.01 -8.33 12.91
CA LEU A 244 -4.31 -7.08 12.56
C LEU A 244 -3.67 -6.40 13.78
N ASN A 245 -3.91 -6.91 14.99
CA ASN A 245 -3.28 -6.47 16.23
C ASN A 245 -2.02 -7.29 16.56
N LEU A 246 -1.48 -8.06 15.61
CA LEU A 246 -0.17 -8.71 15.74
C LEU A 246 0.90 -7.66 16.04
N GLY A 247 1.66 -7.86 17.11
CA GLY A 247 2.65 -6.91 17.61
C GLY A 247 2.08 -5.71 18.35
N HIS A 248 0.75 -5.57 18.49
CA HIS A 248 0.14 -4.37 19.08
C HIS A 248 -0.10 -4.49 20.59
N THR A 249 -0.08 -5.70 21.16
CA THR A 249 -0.32 -5.89 22.60
C THR A 249 0.85 -5.34 23.41
N ILE A 250 2.06 -5.80 23.10
CA ILE A 250 3.30 -5.29 23.69
C ILE A 250 3.68 -3.96 23.04
N GLY A 251 3.46 -3.80 21.73
CA GLY A 251 3.77 -2.57 21.00
C GLY A 251 3.07 -1.34 21.59
N HIS A 252 1.75 -1.37 21.78
CA HIS A 252 1.04 -0.25 22.40
C HIS A 252 1.47 0.00 23.85
N ALA A 253 1.77 -1.06 24.60
CA ALA A 253 2.27 -0.92 25.97
C ALA A 253 3.64 -0.22 26.01
N MET A 254 4.53 -0.55 25.08
CA MET A 254 5.82 0.11 24.90
C MET A 254 5.63 1.57 24.48
N GLU A 255 4.81 1.83 23.46
CA GLU A 255 4.52 3.18 22.96
C GLU A 255 4.02 4.10 24.07
N LYS A 256 3.06 3.61 24.87
CA LYS A 256 2.51 4.34 26.01
C LYS A 256 3.55 4.58 27.10
N SER A 257 4.40 3.60 27.38
CA SER A 257 5.40 3.67 28.45
C SER A 257 6.57 4.62 28.13
N CYS A 258 6.86 4.86 26.85
CA CYS A 258 7.86 5.82 26.40
C CYS A 258 7.41 7.29 26.48
N GLY A 259 6.11 7.53 26.66
CA GLY A 259 5.47 8.80 26.36
C GLY A 259 5.19 8.94 24.87
N TYR A 260 3.95 9.32 24.53
CA TYR A 260 3.54 9.48 23.14
C TYR A 260 4.41 10.51 22.40
N GLY A 261 4.79 10.18 21.16
CA GLY A 261 5.65 11.01 20.32
C GLY A 261 7.14 10.68 20.41
N ARG A 262 7.60 9.95 21.45
CA ARG A 262 9.01 9.51 21.52
C ARG A 262 9.30 8.40 20.52
N LEU A 263 8.50 7.34 20.55
CA LEU A 263 8.45 6.31 19.49
C LEU A 263 7.34 6.66 18.51
N LEU A 264 7.60 6.47 17.22
CA LEU A 264 6.54 6.38 16.22
C LEU A 264 5.77 5.06 16.41
N HIS A 265 4.50 5.04 15.99
CA HIS A 265 3.65 3.85 16.10
C HIS A 265 4.32 2.59 15.52
N GLY A 266 4.83 2.67 14.30
CA GLY A 266 5.52 1.56 13.65
C GLY A 266 6.80 1.10 14.35
N GLU A 267 7.52 2.01 15.03
CA GLU A 267 8.68 1.62 15.84
C GLU A 267 8.24 0.77 17.05
N ALA A 268 7.13 1.15 17.69
CA ALA A 268 6.55 0.36 18.77
C ALA A 268 5.96 -0.97 18.29
N VAL A 269 5.31 -1.00 17.12
CA VAL A 269 4.83 -2.24 16.50
C VAL A 269 6.01 -3.16 16.16
N ALA A 270 7.13 -2.66 15.64
CA ALA A 270 8.32 -3.49 15.39
C ALA A 270 8.87 -4.15 16.67
N ILE A 271 8.94 -3.40 17.78
CA ILE A 271 9.28 -3.96 19.10
C ILE A 271 8.28 -5.05 19.48
N GLY A 272 6.98 -4.75 19.37
CA GLY A 272 5.92 -5.69 19.71
C GLY A 272 5.94 -6.96 18.86
N LEU A 273 6.20 -6.87 17.55
CA LEU A 273 6.36 -8.02 16.66
C LEU A 273 7.47 -8.96 17.15
N ALA A 274 8.64 -8.41 17.49
CA ALA A 274 9.75 -9.21 18.00
C ALA A 274 9.42 -9.84 19.36
N TRP A 275 8.87 -9.05 20.28
CA TRP A 275 8.58 -9.50 21.65
C TRP A 275 7.43 -10.51 21.71
N GLU A 276 6.37 -10.31 20.92
CA GLU A 276 5.24 -11.23 20.84
C GLU A 276 5.64 -12.54 20.12
N ALA A 277 6.58 -12.50 19.17
CA ALA A 277 7.14 -13.71 18.57
C ALA A 277 7.99 -14.52 19.58
N ALA A 278 8.82 -13.85 20.39
CA ALA A 278 9.54 -14.50 21.49
C ALA A 278 8.58 -15.08 22.55
N PHE A 279 7.50 -14.35 22.87
CA PHE A 279 6.46 -14.86 23.75
C PHE A 279 5.72 -16.08 23.15
N GLY A 280 5.36 -16.01 21.87
CA GLY A 280 4.74 -17.11 21.14
C GLY A 280 5.63 -18.35 21.09
N ARG A 281 6.96 -18.18 21.02
CA ARG A 281 7.95 -19.25 21.13
C ARG A 281 7.94 -19.93 22.49
N MET A 282 7.87 -19.14 23.58
CA MET A 282 7.74 -19.67 24.94
C MET A 282 6.44 -20.48 25.13
N LEU A 283 5.39 -20.13 24.40
CA LEU A 283 4.11 -20.85 24.39
C LEU A 283 4.05 -22.04 23.40
N GLY A 284 5.13 -22.30 22.65
CA GLY A 284 5.19 -23.37 21.65
C GLY A 284 4.41 -23.10 20.35
N VAL A 285 3.99 -21.85 20.12
CA VAL A 285 3.27 -21.43 18.90
C VAL A 285 4.24 -21.02 17.80
N THR A 286 5.26 -20.23 18.16
CA THR A 286 6.24 -19.67 17.20
C THR A 286 7.52 -20.50 17.18
N GLY A 287 7.99 -20.91 16.00
CA GLY A 287 9.26 -21.63 15.85
C GLY A 287 10.48 -20.74 16.12
N GLU A 288 11.55 -21.32 16.68
CA GLU A 288 12.82 -20.64 16.98
C GLU A 288 13.43 -19.93 15.76
N ASP A 289 13.51 -20.63 14.62
CA ASP A 289 14.02 -20.09 13.34
C ASP A 289 13.19 -18.88 12.85
N LEU A 290 11.88 -18.89 13.08
CA LEU A 290 11.02 -17.77 12.69
C LEU A 290 11.29 -16.53 13.55
N VAL A 291 11.50 -16.69 14.85
CA VAL A 291 11.90 -15.58 15.74
C VAL A 291 13.24 -15.01 15.27
N ASP A 292 14.21 -15.89 14.97
CA ASP A 292 15.52 -15.47 14.49
C ASP A 292 15.47 -14.68 13.18
N ARG A 293 14.68 -15.15 12.20
CA ARG A 293 14.50 -14.46 10.92
C ARG A 293 13.77 -13.14 11.08
N LEU A 294 12.73 -13.08 11.92
CA LEU A 294 12.01 -11.84 12.20
C LEU A 294 12.89 -10.79 12.85
N VAL A 295 13.64 -11.17 13.88
CA VAL A 295 14.57 -10.26 14.56
C VAL A 295 15.66 -9.79 13.58
N SER A 296 16.24 -10.70 12.79
CA SER A 296 17.21 -10.33 11.74
C SER A 296 16.61 -9.35 10.73
N LEU A 297 15.39 -9.60 10.26
CA LEU A 297 14.72 -8.76 9.27
C LEU A 297 14.48 -7.34 9.81
N LEU A 298 13.90 -7.23 11.02
CA LEU A 298 13.60 -5.92 11.61
C LEU A 298 14.88 -5.13 11.93
N ILE A 299 15.95 -5.79 12.41
CA ILE A 299 17.25 -5.13 12.59
C ILE A 299 17.82 -4.70 11.23
N GLY A 300 17.74 -5.55 10.20
CA GLY A 300 18.16 -5.22 8.84
C GLY A 300 17.41 -4.03 8.23
N MET A 301 16.14 -3.84 8.59
CA MET A 301 15.34 -2.65 8.25
C MET A 301 15.72 -1.41 9.07
N GLY A 302 16.58 -1.55 10.09
CA GLY A 302 17.07 -0.45 10.93
C GLY A 302 16.21 -0.16 12.16
N PHE A 303 15.43 -1.12 12.67
CA PHE A 303 14.66 -0.96 13.90
C PHE A 303 15.51 -1.28 15.15
N SER A 304 15.29 -0.51 16.21
CA SER A 304 15.69 -0.88 17.57
C SER A 304 14.55 -1.67 18.23
N LEU A 305 14.85 -2.89 18.69
CA LEU A 305 13.83 -3.83 19.18
C LEU A 305 13.65 -3.84 20.71
N ASP A 306 14.26 -2.88 21.40
CA ASP A 306 14.02 -2.59 22.81
C ASP A 306 14.42 -1.14 23.13
N ASP A 307 13.89 -0.60 24.22
CA ASP A 307 14.33 0.65 24.83
C ASP A 307 14.73 0.40 26.30
N PRO A 308 16.04 0.45 26.62
CA PRO A 308 16.52 0.23 27.98
C PRO A 308 16.04 1.26 28.99
N GLY A 309 15.68 2.46 28.55
CA GLY A 309 15.16 3.52 29.42
C GLY A 309 13.75 3.23 29.92
N VAL A 310 13.03 2.27 29.32
CA VAL A 310 11.64 1.97 29.68
C VAL A 310 11.60 0.80 30.68
N ALA A 311 11.14 1.09 31.89
CA ALA A 311 11.00 0.09 32.93
C ALA A 311 9.95 -0.98 32.56
N LEU A 312 10.26 -2.26 32.80
CA LEU A 312 9.32 -3.37 32.57
C LEU A 312 8.03 -3.20 33.38
N THR A 313 8.11 -2.60 34.57
CA THR A 313 6.95 -2.29 35.41
C THR A 313 5.99 -1.30 34.73
N SER A 314 6.52 -0.32 34.01
CA SER A 314 5.70 0.63 33.23
C SER A 314 5.01 -0.08 32.05
N ILE A 315 5.74 -0.93 31.32
CA ILE A 315 5.17 -1.73 30.22
C ILE A 315 4.06 -2.63 30.75
N ALA A 316 4.33 -3.38 31.82
CA ALA A 316 3.36 -4.25 32.46
C ALA A 316 2.09 -3.52 32.91
N ALA A 317 2.22 -2.30 33.44
CA ALA A 317 1.10 -1.47 33.86
C ALA A 317 0.30 -0.91 32.66
N ALA A 318 0.97 -0.62 31.54
CA ALA A 318 0.32 -0.17 30.31
C ALA A 318 -0.48 -1.30 29.64
N MET A 319 -0.08 -2.56 29.80
CA MET A 319 -0.84 -3.73 29.34
C MET A 319 -2.14 -3.89 30.12
N GLY A 320 -3.27 -4.01 29.43
CA GLY A 320 -4.59 -4.25 30.06
C GLY A 320 -5.36 -3.00 30.47
N MET A 321 -4.85 -1.80 30.14
CA MET A 321 -5.63 -0.58 30.22
C MET A 321 -6.51 -0.43 28.96
N ASP A 322 -7.50 -1.31 28.80
CA ASP A 322 -8.58 -1.10 27.83
C ASP A 322 -9.85 -0.67 28.58
N LYS A 323 -10.39 0.49 28.22
CA LYS A 323 -11.74 0.97 28.60
C LYS A 323 -12.17 0.72 30.06
N LYS A 324 -11.42 1.26 31.03
CA LYS A 324 -11.80 1.34 32.47
C LYS A 324 -12.11 -0.03 33.14
N ARG A 325 -11.80 -1.16 32.51
CA ARG A 325 -11.95 -2.51 33.10
C ARG A 325 -10.58 -3.15 33.21
N VAL A 326 -10.26 -3.70 34.38
CA VAL A 326 -9.10 -4.58 34.53
C VAL A 326 -9.46 -5.86 33.78
N VAL A 327 -8.91 -6.03 32.59
CA VAL A 327 -9.05 -7.26 31.82
C VAL A 327 -8.06 -8.27 32.41
N SER A 328 -8.52 -9.47 32.79
CA SER A 328 -7.64 -10.55 33.25
C SER A 328 -6.91 -11.22 32.09
N ASP A 329 -7.61 -11.38 30.96
CA ASP A 329 -7.20 -12.15 29.80
C ASP A 329 -7.37 -11.36 28.51
N VAL A 330 -6.36 -11.37 27.66
CA VAL A 330 -6.38 -10.73 26.35
C VAL A 330 -6.27 -11.78 25.26
N ILE A 331 -6.91 -11.52 24.10
CA ILE A 331 -6.68 -12.34 22.91
C ILE A 331 -5.50 -11.74 22.16
N VAL A 332 -4.39 -12.47 22.12
CA VAL A 332 -3.15 -12.09 21.45
C VAL A 332 -3.02 -12.91 20.16
N PRO A 333 -2.96 -12.27 18.98
CA PRO A 333 -2.49 -12.95 17.78
C PRO A 333 -1.01 -13.30 17.91
N LEU A 334 -0.67 -14.58 17.79
CA LEU A 334 0.69 -15.10 17.82
C LEU A 334 1.03 -15.73 16.48
N VAL A 335 2.20 -15.42 15.92
CA VAL A 335 2.60 -15.97 14.63
C VAL A 335 2.99 -17.45 14.77
N ALA A 336 2.29 -18.32 14.06
CA ALA A 336 2.56 -19.76 14.03
C ALA A 336 3.48 -20.14 12.86
N ALA A 337 3.30 -19.49 11.71
CA ALA A 337 4.15 -19.58 10.53
C ALA A 337 3.98 -18.28 9.71
N PRO A 338 4.87 -17.97 8.75
CA PRO A 338 4.63 -16.86 7.83
C PRO A 338 3.26 -16.97 7.16
N GLY A 339 2.48 -15.89 7.20
CA GLY A 339 1.10 -15.86 6.70
C GLY A 339 0.07 -16.60 7.56
N ARG A 340 0.42 -17.01 8.78
CA ARG A 340 -0.49 -17.75 9.68
C ARG A 340 -0.30 -17.32 11.14
N CYS A 341 -1.35 -16.78 11.74
CA CYS A 341 -1.42 -16.52 13.18
C CYS A 341 -2.46 -17.41 13.88
N GLU A 342 -2.21 -17.69 15.15
CA GLU A 342 -3.13 -18.28 16.11
C GLU A 342 -3.62 -17.18 17.04
N LEU A 343 -4.94 -17.06 17.23
CA LEU A 343 -5.50 -16.16 18.25
C LEU A 343 -5.47 -16.91 19.58
N ARG A 344 -4.62 -16.51 20.52
CA ARG A 344 -4.56 -17.12 21.84
C ARG A 344 -5.14 -16.22 22.91
N ARG A 345 -6.04 -16.78 23.72
CA ARG A 345 -6.41 -16.17 25.00
C ARG A 345 -5.30 -16.41 26.03
N VAL A 346 -4.72 -15.34 26.52
CA VAL A 346 -3.59 -15.37 27.46
C VAL A 346 -3.89 -14.44 28.63
N SER A 347 -3.56 -14.88 29.85
CA SER A 347 -3.69 -14.01 31.02
C SER A 347 -2.64 -12.90 30.98
N LEU A 348 -3.02 -11.67 31.34
CA LEU A 348 -2.04 -10.59 31.44
C LEU A 348 -0.97 -10.87 32.48
N ALA A 349 -1.30 -11.63 33.54
CA ALA A 349 -0.34 -12.04 34.55
C ALA A 349 0.78 -12.91 33.96
N GLU A 350 0.44 -13.82 33.05
CA GLU A 350 1.39 -14.66 32.33
C GLU A 350 2.32 -13.81 31.45
N ILE A 351 1.77 -12.93 30.60
CA ILE A 351 2.62 -12.09 29.73
C ILE A 351 3.56 -11.22 30.57
N ARG A 352 3.04 -10.59 31.63
CA ARG A 352 3.82 -9.74 32.55
C ARG A 352 4.95 -10.50 33.24
N ARG A 353 4.73 -11.77 33.61
CA ARG A 353 5.73 -12.63 34.22
C ARG A 353 6.88 -12.91 33.26
N GLU A 354 6.60 -13.08 31.97
CA GLU A 354 7.62 -13.40 30.96
C GLU A 354 8.36 -12.19 30.40
N LEU A 355 7.89 -10.95 30.62
CA LEU A 355 8.54 -9.72 30.11
C LEU A 355 10.07 -9.64 30.36
N PRO A 356 10.61 -10.00 31.54
CA PRO A 356 12.06 -10.01 31.74
C PRO A 356 12.81 -10.99 30.84
N ALA A 357 12.25 -12.20 30.63
CA ALA A 357 12.83 -13.23 29.79
C ALA A 357 12.75 -12.82 28.31
N ILE A 358 11.60 -12.31 27.86
CA ILE A 358 11.40 -11.78 26.51
C ILE A 358 12.42 -10.68 26.21
N ARG A 359 12.56 -9.68 27.09
CA ARG A 359 13.53 -8.59 26.90
C ARG A 359 14.96 -9.11 26.83
N ALA A 360 15.34 -10.03 27.72
CA ALA A 360 16.69 -10.59 27.73
C ALA A 360 16.98 -11.37 26.43
N GLU A 361 16.01 -12.16 25.95
CA GLU A 361 16.11 -12.90 24.70
C GLU A 361 16.28 -11.97 23.50
N ILE A 362 15.40 -10.97 23.35
CA ILE A 362 15.47 -10.03 22.23
C ILE A 362 16.79 -9.26 22.23
N ARG A 363 17.26 -8.80 23.40
CA ARG A 363 18.58 -8.15 23.50
C ARG A 363 19.72 -9.07 23.10
N ALA A 364 19.72 -10.32 23.55
CA ALA A 364 20.75 -11.28 23.18
C ALA A 364 20.76 -11.52 21.66
N ARG A 365 19.58 -11.67 21.05
CA ARG A 365 19.45 -11.82 19.59
C ARG A 365 19.90 -10.56 18.84
N SER A 366 19.57 -9.37 19.36
CA SER A 366 20.01 -8.09 18.76
C SER A 366 21.52 -7.91 18.82
N LEU A 367 22.14 -8.15 20.00
CA LEU A 367 23.58 -8.04 20.18
C LEU A 367 24.37 -9.03 19.30
N ALA A 368 23.86 -10.25 19.12
CA ALA A 368 24.47 -11.24 18.23
C ALA A 368 24.48 -10.82 16.74
N ARG A 369 23.73 -9.78 16.39
CA ARG A 369 23.51 -9.30 15.02
C ARG A 369 23.98 -7.87 14.80
N GLU A 370 24.44 -7.18 15.85
CA GLU A 370 25.14 -5.92 15.65
C GLU A 370 26.41 -6.22 14.85
N PRO A 371 26.66 -5.52 13.73
CA PRO A 371 27.97 -5.60 13.11
C PRO A 371 29.00 -5.21 14.18
N ALA A 372 30.06 -6.01 14.31
CA ALA A 372 31.15 -5.69 15.22
C ALA A 372 31.50 -4.21 15.05
N ALA A 373 31.48 -3.45 16.16
CA ALA A 373 31.85 -2.05 16.16
C ALA A 373 33.13 -1.91 15.32
N PRO A 374 33.18 -0.98 14.36
CA PRO A 374 34.35 -0.86 13.51
C PRO A 374 35.55 -0.66 14.41
N THR A 375 36.43 -1.66 14.45
CA THR A 375 37.76 -1.49 15.01
C THR A 375 38.35 -0.34 14.23
N VAL A 376 38.61 0.78 14.92
CA VAL A 376 39.28 1.93 14.32
C VAL A 376 40.71 1.51 14.04
N SER A 377 40.89 0.79 12.93
CA SER A 377 42.17 0.65 12.27
C SER A 377 42.47 2.04 11.72
N GLN A 378 43.47 2.69 12.31
CA GLN A 378 44.11 3.87 11.75
C GLN A 378 44.81 3.46 10.45
N GLU A 379 44.04 3.24 9.38
CA GLU A 379 44.55 3.39 8.04
C GLU A 379 44.34 4.84 7.64
N ALA A 380 45.45 5.53 7.39
CA ALA A 380 45.44 6.89 6.86
C ALA A 380 44.59 6.91 5.58
N PRO A 381 43.73 7.93 5.40
CA PRO A 381 42.94 8.02 4.18
C PRO A 381 43.88 8.12 2.97
N PRO A 382 43.62 7.38 1.87
CA PRO A 382 44.36 7.60 0.65
C PRO A 382 44.04 9.01 0.12
N PRO A 383 44.94 9.62 -0.67
CA PRO A 383 44.82 11.03 -1.04
C PRO A 383 43.55 11.32 -1.83
N ASP A 384 42.89 12.43 -1.48
CA ASP A 384 41.85 13.10 -2.26
C ASP A 384 42.42 13.61 -3.59
N SER A 385 42.35 12.77 -4.63
CA SER A 385 42.18 13.24 -6.01
C SER A 385 41.62 12.11 -6.88
N LEU A 386 40.38 12.33 -7.37
CA LEU A 386 39.67 11.55 -8.39
C LEU A 386 39.04 10.20 -7.95
N ARG A 387 38.18 10.20 -6.94
CA ARG A 387 37.08 9.22 -6.85
C ARG A 387 35.75 9.93 -7.06
N GLU A 388 35.22 9.87 -8.28
CA GLU A 388 33.87 10.36 -8.56
C GLU A 388 32.83 9.53 -7.77
N THR A 389 31.83 10.19 -7.20
CA THR A 389 30.73 9.54 -6.49
C THR A 389 29.72 8.94 -7.48
N THR A 390 28.98 7.89 -7.07
CA THR A 390 27.96 7.26 -7.92
C THR A 390 26.96 8.28 -8.47
N LEU A 391 26.49 9.22 -7.64
CA LEU A 391 25.60 10.31 -8.03
C LEU A 391 26.21 11.27 -9.07
N SER A 392 27.53 11.51 -9.01
CA SER A 392 28.23 12.34 -10.00
C SER A 392 28.31 11.63 -11.35
N LEU A 393 28.58 10.33 -11.34
CA LEU A 393 28.64 9.48 -12.53
C LEU A 393 27.25 9.32 -13.16
N GLU A 394 26.20 9.09 -12.36
CA GLU A 394 24.80 9.02 -12.83
C GLU A 394 24.37 10.31 -13.54
N ARG A 395 24.73 11.49 -12.99
CA ARG A 395 24.43 12.78 -13.63
C ARG A 395 25.13 12.91 -14.98
N ARG A 396 26.39 12.49 -15.09
CA ARG A 396 27.14 12.51 -16.35
C ARG A 396 26.58 11.53 -17.38
N VAL A 397 26.12 10.34 -16.95
CA VAL A 397 25.41 9.41 -17.83
C VAL A 397 24.07 10.00 -18.30
N ALA A 398 23.36 10.74 -17.44
CA ALA A 398 22.13 11.42 -17.86
C ALA A 398 22.40 12.53 -18.90
N GLU A 399 23.53 13.23 -18.79
CA GLU A 399 23.98 14.25 -19.76
C GLU A 399 24.49 13.63 -21.07
N ASN A 400 25.17 12.49 -21.02
CA ASN A 400 25.62 11.75 -22.19
C ASN A 400 25.48 10.22 -21.99
N PRO A 401 24.31 9.63 -22.32
CA PRO A 401 24.04 8.21 -22.11
C PRO A 401 24.85 7.25 -22.99
N ARG A 402 25.70 7.80 -23.87
CA ARG A 402 26.56 7.04 -24.79
C ARG A 402 28.04 7.06 -24.40
N ASP A 403 28.39 7.72 -23.30
CA ASP A 403 29.76 7.77 -22.82
C ASP A 403 30.15 6.45 -22.14
N GLU A 404 30.81 5.56 -22.88
CA GLU A 404 31.20 4.23 -22.40
C GLU A 404 32.22 4.29 -21.25
N GLU A 405 33.08 5.31 -21.21
CA GLU A 405 34.06 5.48 -20.12
C GLU A 405 33.35 5.80 -18.80
N VAL A 406 32.35 6.69 -18.84
CA VAL A 406 31.54 7.03 -17.67
C VAL A 406 30.65 5.85 -17.25
N LEU A 407 30.09 5.10 -18.20
CA LEU A 407 29.31 3.89 -17.91
C LEU A 407 30.17 2.81 -17.22
N LEU A 408 31.43 2.62 -17.65
CA LEU A 408 32.36 1.69 -16.97
C LEU A 408 32.66 2.14 -15.54
N LEU A 409 32.96 3.43 -15.35
CA LEU A 409 33.20 4.00 -14.02
C LEU A 409 31.98 3.88 -13.11
N LEU A 410 30.78 4.05 -13.67
CA LEU A 410 29.51 3.90 -12.96
C LEU A 410 29.27 2.43 -12.56
N ALA A 411 29.51 1.48 -13.47
CA ALA A 411 29.40 0.05 -13.17
C ALA A 411 30.35 -0.37 -12.04
N GLU A 412 31.60 0.09 -12.07
CA GLU A 412 32.55 -0.16 -10.98
C GLU A 412 32.12 0.51 -9.67
N ALA A 413 31.56 1.72 -9.73
CA ALA A 413 31.04 2.42 -8.56
C ALA A 413 29.84 1.68 -7.93
N TYR A 414 28.91 1.17 -8.75
CA TYR A 414 27.83 0.31 -8.29
C TYR A 414 28.35 -0.98 -7.66
N GLY A 415 29.34 -1.64 -8.28
CA GLY A 415 29.98 -2.83 -7.73
C GLY A 415 30.62 -2.57 -6.36
N ARG A 416 31.39 -1.48 -6.22
CA ARG A 416 31.98 -1.06 -4.93
C ARG A 416 30.93 -0.73 -3.87
N ALA A 417 29.78 -0.21 -4.27
CA ALA A 417 28.64 0.07 -3.39
C ALA A 417 27.80 -1.18 -3.06
N GLY A 418 28.15 -2.35 -3.60
CA GLY A 418 27.41 -3.60 -3.41
C GLY A 418 26.11 -3.70 -4.22
N ASN A 419 25.89 -2.80 -5.18
CA ASN A 419 24.76 -2.85 -6.11
C ASN A 419 25.14 -3.66 -7.37
N VAL A 420 25.27 -4.98 -7.20
CA VAL A 420 25.76 -5.89 -8.24
C VAL A 420 24.79 -5.97 -9.43
N ALA A 421 23.48 -5.77 -9.22
CA ALA A 421 22.47 -5.75 -10.28
C ALA A 421 22.63 -4.52 -11.19
N ALA A 422 22.69 -3.31 -10.62
CA ALA A 422 22.89 -2.10 -11.42
C ALA A 422 24.27 -2.07 -12.09
N ALA A 423 25.30 -2.63 -11.43
CA ALA A 423 26.61 -2.83 -12.05
C ALA A 423 26.50 -3.75 -13.28
N TRP A 424 25.77 -4.86 -13.16
CA TRP A 424 25.54 -5.82 -14.24
C TRP A 424 24.74 -5.21 -15.41
N GLU A 425 23.62 -4.52 -15.14
CA GLU A 425 22.83 -3.85 -16.17
C GLU A 425 23.64 -2.78 -16.91
N THR A 426 24.42 -1.98 -16.17
CA THR A 426 25.29 -0.94 -16.77
C THR A 426 26.33 -1.59 -17.70
N VAL A 427 26.89 -2.74 -17.31
CA VAL A 427 27.82 -3.52 -18.15
C VAL A 427 27.13 -4.09 -19.38
N GLN A 428 25.90 -4.59 -19.26
CA GLN A 428 25.12 -5.10 -20.40
C GLN A 428 24.84 -4.01 -21.43
N VAL A 429 24.49 -2.80 -20.99
CA VAL A 429 24.29 -1.64 -21.89
C VAL A 429 25.54 -1.34 -22.73
N ILE A 430 26.74 -1.51 -22.16
CA ILE A 430 28.00 -1.33 -22.90
C ILE A 430 28.20 -2.49 -23.89
N LEU A 431 28.03 -3.74 -23.44
CA LEU A 431 28.26 -4.93 -24.29
C LEU A 431 27.25 -5.10 -25.42
N GLU A 432 26.02 -4.61 -25.27
CA GLU A 432 25.02 -4.58 -26.35
C GLU A 432 25.40 -3.63 -27.48
N ARG A 433 26.20 -2.60 -27.17
CA ARG A 433 26.62 -1.56 -28.12
C ARG A 433 27.99 -1.86 -28.72
N ASP A 434 28.92 -2.26 -27.87
CA ASP A 434 30.26 -2.73 -28.24
C ASP A 434 30.58 -4.02 -27.50
N ALA A 435 30.24 -5.15 -28.13
CA ALA A 435 30.54 -6.47 -27.64
C ALA A 435 32.06 -6.73 -27.48
N GLY A 436 32.92 -5.89 -28.09
CA GLY A 436 34.38 -5.93 -27.99
C GLY A 436 34.98 -5.10 -26.85
N ASN A 437 34.17 -4.37 -26.07
CA ASN A 437 34.66 -3.49 -25.02
C ASN A 437 35.32 -4.30 -23.87
N VAL A 438 36.66 -4.25 -23.80
CA VAL A 438 37.49 -5.05 -22.89
C VAL A 438 37.17 -4.77 -21.41
N GLY A 439 36.84 -3.52 -21.07
CA GLY A 439 36.47 -3.14 -19.69
C GLY A 439 35.15 -3.77 -19.27
N ALA A 440 34.14 -3.72 -20.16
CA ALA A 440 32.83 -4.29 -19.90
C ALA A 440 32.88 -5.83 -19.86
N GLN A 441 33.67 -6.47 -20.72
CA GLN A 441 33.90 -7.92 -20.67
C GLN A 441 34.53 -8.37 -19.35
N ARG A 442 35.50 -7.60 -18.81
CA ARG A 442 36.12 -7.88 -17.51
C ARG A 442 35.08 -7.80 -16.38
N LEU A 443 34.33 -6.70 -16.31
CA LEU A 443 33.30 -6.50 -15.30
C LEU A 443 32.14 -7.50 -15.44
N ALA A 444 31.82 -7.93 -16.66
CA ALA A 444 30.84 -8.97 -16.88
C ALA A 444 31.31 -10.32 -16.31
N GLY A 445 32.59 -10.67 -16.45
CA GLY A 445 33.17 -11.84 -15.81
C GLY A 445 33.18 -11.78 -14.28
N GLU A 446 33.22 -10.56 -13.71
CA GLU A 446 33.16 -10.32 -12.27
C GLU A 446 31.74 -10.41 -11.71
N PHE A 447 30.77 -9.71 -12.33
CA PHE A 447 29.39 -9.62 -11.82
C PHE A 447 28.44 -10.70 -12.35
N GLY A 448 28.67 -11.23 -13.56
CA GLY A 448 27.78 -12.21 -14.22
C GLY A 448 27.69 -13.56 -13.50
N LYS A 449 28.64 -13.86 -12.61
CA LYS A 449 28.59 -15.06 -11.75
C LYS A 449 27.40 -15.07 -10.77
N HIS A 450 26.78 -13.91 -10.53
CA HIS A 450 25.63 -13.76 -9.64
C HIS A 450 24.26 -13.88 -10.33
N PHE A 451 24.22 -13.98 -11.67
CA PHE A 451 22.98 -14.00 -12.44
C PHE A 451 23.02 -15.07 -13.54
N PRO A 452 22.67 -16.34 -13.24
CA PRO A 452 22.44 -17.32 -14.30
C PRO A 452 21.17 -16.96 -15.09
N GLN A 453 21.21 -17.11 -16.41
CA GLN A 453 20.07 -16.78 -17.28
C GLN A 453 18.94 -17.81 -17.12
N ALA A 454 17.78 -17.37 -16.63
CA ALA A 454 16.56 -18.17 -16.54
C ALA A 454 15.77 -18.12 -17.86
N THR A 455 15.05 -19.20 -18.18
CA THR A 455 14.31 -19.30 -19.45
C THR A 455 12.83 -18.90 -19.30
N PRO A 456 12.16 -18.45 -20.38
CA PRO A 456 10.79 -17.91 -20.33
C PRO A 456 9.73 -18.86 -19.76
N GLU A 457 9.96 -20.17 -19.75
CA GLU A 457 9.03 -21.18 -19.23
C GLU A 457 8.98 -21.20 -17.68
N GLU A 458 10.01 -20.70 -16.99
CA GLU A 458 10.06 -20.65 -15.52
C GLU A 458 9.28 -19.45 -14.93
N MET A 459 8.85 -18.49 -15.77
CA MET A 459 8.15 -17.27 -15.32
C MET A 459 6.62 -17.42 -15.21
N VAL A 460 6.04 -18.57 -15.57
CA VAL A 460 4.57 -18.74 -15.68
C VAL A 460 3.94 -19.50 -14.50
N GLN A 461 4.71 -19.91 -13.48
CA GLN A 461 4.18 -20.73 -12.38
C GLN A 461 4.44 -20.17 -10.98
N ALA A 462 3.74 -19.09 -10.59
CA ALA A 462 3.51 -18.75 -9.18
C ALA A 462 2.41 -17.67 -8.99
N ALA A 463 1.16 -18.11 -8.90
CA ALA A 463 0.11 -17.41 -8.14
C ALA A 463 -0.97 -18.44 -7.79
N LEU A 464 -0.98 -18.92 -6.55
CA LEU A 464 -2.10 -19.74 -6.05
C LEU A 464 -3.25 -18.81 -5.64
N PRO A 465 -4.52 -19.11 -6.00
CA PRO A 465 -5.65 -18.30 -5.62
C PRO A 465 -5.96 -18.40 -4.11
N ILE A 466 -6.36 -17.26 -3.54
CA ILE A 466 -6.77 -17.01 -2.14
C ILE A 466 -7.95 -17.89 -1.67
N SER A 467 -8.59 -18.63 -2.57
CA SER A 467 -9.71 -19.54 -2.31
C SER A 467 -9.35 -20.83 -1.54
N SER A 468 -8.13 -20.96 -1.02
CA SER A 468 -7.58 -22.17 -0.41
C SER A 468 -7.56 -22.19 1.13
N LEU A 469 -8.20 -21.23 1.80
CA LEU A 469 -8.38 -21.19 3.26
C LEU A 469 -9.52 -22.11 3.72
N VAL A 470 -9.21 -23.14 4.51
CA VAL A 470 -10.21 -24.04 5.14
C VAL A 470 -10.26 -23.79 6.65
N TYR A 471 -11.48 -23.66 7.17
CA TYR A 471 -11.76 -23.55 8.60
C TYR A 471 -11.60 -24.91 9.29
N VAL A 472 -10.65 -25.01 10.21
CA VAL A 472 -10.45 -26.18 11.08
C VAL A 472 -10.74 -25.69 12.49
N GLY A 473 -11.86 -26.12 13.09
CA GLY A 473 -12.39 -25.53 14.32
C GLY A 473 -11.41 -25.34 15.49
N ASP A 474 -11.86 -24.59 16.50
CA ASP A 474 -11.10 -24.10 17.68
C ASP A 474 -9.92 -23.17 17.35
N GLU A 475 -10.24 -22.07 16.65
CA GLU A 475 -9.39 -20.87 16.48
C GLU A 475 -8.08 -21.04 15.67
N ALA A 476 -8.01 -22.02 14.74
CA ALA A 476 -6.88 -22.19 13.80
C ALA A 476 -7.30 -22.24 12.31
N TYR A 477 -6.37 -21.87 11.40
CA TYR A 477 -6.56 -21.94 9.94
C TYR A 477 -5.36 -22.61 9.26
N GLU A 478 -5.59 -23.37 8.18
CA GLU A 478 -4.55 -24.02 7.38
C GLU A 478 -4.66 -23.65 5.89
N ILE A 479 -3.52 -23.49 5.22
CA ILE A 479 -3.40 -23.29 3.76
C ILE A 479 -2.81 -24.59 3.19
N ARG A 480 -3.55 -25.30 2.34
CA ARG A 480 -3.06 -26.55 1.73
C ARG A 480 -2.08 -26.27 0.59
N SER A 481 -0.91 -26.91 0.63
CA SER A 481 -0.06 -27.17 -0.55
C SER A 481 -0.64 -28.34 -1.35
N VAL A 482 -0.62 -28.23 -2.68
CA VAL A 482 -1.11 -29.27 -3.61
C VAL A 482 -0.17 -30.48 -3.56
N GLU A 483 -0.66 -31.65 -3.11
CA GLU A 483 -0.56 -32.93 -3.85
C GLU A 483 -1.35 -34.10 -3.21
N GLU A 484 -1.92 -34.90 -4.12
CA GLU A 484 -2.50 -36.25 -4.05
C GLU A 484 -3.74 -36.57 -3.17
N SER A 485 -4.86 -36.83 -3.86
CA SER A 485 -6.08 -37.43 -3.32
C SER A 485 -5.90 -38.95 -3.09
N PRO A 486 -6.36 -39.51 -1.96
CA PRO A 486 -6.81 -40.90 -1.92
C PRO A 486 -8.34 -40.97 -2.05
N SER A 487 -8.78 -41.83 -2.95
CA SER A 487 -10.19 -42.17 -3.24
C SER A 487 -10.97 -42.64 -2.00
N PRO A 488 -12.30 -42.41 -1.91
CA PRO A 488 -13.10 -42.85 -0.78
C PRO A 488 -13.41 -44.37 -0.85
N PRO A 489 -13.53 -45.08 0.29
CA PRO A 489 -14.00 -46.46 0.30
C PRO A 489 -15.53 -46.53 0.17
N ALA A 490 -15.96 -47.69 -0.34
CA ALA A 490 -17.30 -48.03 -0.79
C ALA A 490 -18.41 -47.99 0.28
N THR A 491 -19.61 -47.71 -0.21
CA THR A 491 -20.89 -47.79 0.48
C THR A 491 -21.36 -49.23 0.69
N ALA A 492 -21.85 -49.51 1.90
CA ALA A 492 -22.80 -50.58 2.25
C ALA A 492 -23.57 -50.06 3.48
N GLY A 493 -24.88 -50.11 3.64
CA GLY A 493 -26.01 -50.64 2.89
C GLY A 493 -27.20 -50.67 3.87
N ALA A 494 -28.40 -50.43 3.34
CA ALA A 494 -29.73 -50.80 3.86
C ALA A 494 -30.42 -49.99 5.01
N GLU A 495 -31.32 -49.06 4.61
CA GLU A 495 -32.81 -49.13 4.67
C GLU A 495 -33.62 -49.28 6.01
N PRO A 496 -34.95 -49.00 6.06
CA PRO A 496 -35.53 -47.69 6.47
C PRO A 496 -36.67 -47.75 7.53
N ALA A 497 -37.15 -46.60 8.02
CA ALA A 497 -38.48 -46.43 8.66
C ALA A 497 -38.87 -44.92 8.63
N ALA A 498 -39.88 -44.47 7.86
CA ALA A 498 -41.33 -44.52 8.07
C ALA A 498 -41.89 -43.28 8.81
N GLY A 499 -42.75 -42.50 8.13
CA GLY A 499 -43.66 -41.51 8.74
C GLY A 499 -43.75 -40.17 8.00
N PRO A 500 -44.92 -39.76 7.45
CA PRO A 500 -45.09 -38.50 6.72
C PRO A 500 -45.55 -37.36 7.65
N GLU A 501 -45.02 -36.15 7.45
CA GLU A 501 -45.57 -34.92 8.05
C GLU A 501 -45.85 -33.85 6.97
N PRO A 502 -46.82 -32.95 7.23
CA PRO A 502 -47.67 -32.35 6.21
C PRO A 502 -47.21 -30.98 5.71
N SER A 503 -47.69 -30.61 4.52
CA SER A 503 -47.49 -29.32 3.87
C SER A 503 -48.09 -28.14 4.68
N PRO A 504 -47.43 -26.97 4.72
CA PRO A 504 -47.98 -25.78 5.36
C PRO A 504 -48.99 -25.03 4.48
N PRO A 505 -49.89 -24.21 5.08
CA PRO A 505 -51.03 -23.61 4.41
C PRO A 505 -50.66 -22.35 3.60
N GLU A 506 -51.38 -22.17 2.49
CA GLU A 506 -51.38 -20.97 1.65
C GLU A 506 -51.99 -19.76 2.38
N GLY A 507 -51.24 -18.65 2.42
CA GLY A 507 -51.70 -17.31 2.79
C GLY A 507 -51.61 -16.35 1.59
N PRO A 508 -52.36 -15.23 1.61
CA PRO A 508 -52.84 -14.57 0.40
C PRO A 508 -51.76 -13.78 -0.35
N ALA A 509 -51.96 -13.70 -1.67
CA ALA A 509 -51.12 -13.02 -2.66
C ALA A 509 -50.75 -11.58 -2.25
N GLY A 510 -49.46 -11.37 -1.95
CA GLY A 510 -48.81 -10.07 -2.00
C GLY A 510 -48.42 -9.72 -3.45
N PRO A 511 -48.32 -8.43 -3.80
CA PRO A 511 -48.08 -8.01 -5.17
C PRO A 511 -46.72 -8.53 -5.65
N GLU A 512 -46.70 -9.01 -6.89
CA GLU A 512 -45.50 -9.48 -7.59
C GLU A 512 -44.36 -8.44 -7.46
N PRO A 513 -43.12 -8.87 -7.14
CA PRO A 513 -41.98 -7.99 -7.24
C PRO A 513 -41.81 -7.60 -8.70
N ALA A 514 -42.01 -6.32 -9.00
CA ALA A 514 -41.66 -5.74 -10.28
C ALA A 514 -40.23 -6.16 -10.63
N GLN A 515 -40.11 -6.91 -11.72
CA GLN A 515 -38.83 -7.21 -12.35
C GLN A 515 -38.18 -5.86 -12.68
N GLY A 516 -37.23 -5.44 -11.84
CA GLY A 516 -36.39 -4.29 -12.13
C GLY A 516 -35.64 -4.55 -13.44
N PRO A 517 -35.47 -3.55 -14.30
CA PRO A 517 -34.68 -3.73 -15.51
C PRO A 517 -33.27 -4.07 -15.06
N GLY A 518 -32.80 -5.27 -15.41
CA GLY A 518 -31.39 -5.62 -15.29
C GLY A 518 -30.58 -4.54 -15.98
N ILE A 519 -29.57 -3.99 -15.29
CA ILE A 519 -28.71 -2.93 -15.81
C ILE A 519 -27.95 -3.49 -17.02
N PRO A 520 -28.27 -3.08 -18.26
CA PRO A 520 -27.45 -3.40 -19.41
C PRO A 520 -26.35 -2.35 -19.46
N GLY A 521 -25.10 -2.82 -19.43
CA GLY A 521 -23.86 -2.07 -19.73
C GLY A 521 -23.92 -0.55 -19.57
N THR A 522 -23.43 -0.04 -18.45
CA THR A 522 -23.08 1.37 -18.32
C THR A 522 -22.22 1.77 -19.52
N PRO A 523 -22.63 2.71 -20.39
CA PRO A 523 -21.81 3.11 -21.52
C PRO A 523 -20.52 3.68 -20.96
N ALA A 524 -19.37 3.20 -21.45
CA ALA A 524 -18.10 3.87 -21.18
C ALA A 524 -18.27 5.34 -21.58
N VAL A 525 -18.16 6.26 -20.62
CA VAL A 525 -18.35 7.70 -20.88
C VAL A 525 -17.20 8.15 -21.80
N ARG A 526 -17.55 8.46 -23.05
CA ARG A 526 -16.62 8.88 -24.10
C ARG A 526 -16.38 10.38 -23.98
N THR A 527 -15.14 10.79 -23.72
CA THR A 527 -14.76 12.21 -23.54
C THR A 527 -13.73 12.65 -24.57
N VAL A 528 -13.60 13.96 -24.80
CA VAL A 528 -12.60 14.53 -25.71
C VAL A 528 -11.18 14.18 -25.25
N THR A 529 -10.93 14.15 -23.94
CA THR A 529 -9.64 13.73 -23.37
C THR A 529 -9.32 12.25 -23.67
N LEU A 530 -10.33 11.38 -23.68
CA LEU A 530 -10.14 9.99 -24.11
C LEU A 530 -9.78 9.92 -25.60
N ALA A 531 -10.36 10.78 -26.43
CA ALA A 531 -9.94 10.91 -27.82
C ALA A 531 -8.51 11.44 -27.96
N ASP A 532 -8.08 12.42 -27.15
CA ASP A 532 -6.69 12.88 -27.11
C ASP A 532 -5.70 11.77 -26.72
N LEU A 533 -6.10 10.90 -25.79
CA LEU A 533 -5.30 9.74 -25.38
C LEU A 533 -5.16 8.71 -26.51
N TYR A 534 -6.26 8.34 -27.18
CA TYR A 534 -6.18 7.44 -28.34
C TYR A 534 -5.41 8.10 -29.49
N TRP A 535 -5.54 9.42 -29.66
CA TRP A 535 -4.80 10.16 -30.68
C TRP A 535 -3.28 10.13 -30.44
N SER A 536 -2.83 10.34 -29.20
CA SER A 536 -1.41 10.32 -28.85
C SER A 536 -0.80 8.91 -28.92
N GLN A 537 -1.62 7.87 -28.83
CA GLN A 537 -1.23 6.47 -28.99
C GLN A 537 -1.21 5.99 -30.45
N GLY A 538 -1.52 6.86 -31.42
CA GLY A 538 -1.59 6.50 -32.85
C GLY A 538 -2.92 5.87 -33.28
N GLU A 539 -3.84 5.63 -32.34
CA GLU A 539 -5.19 5.08 -32.56
C GLU A 539 -6.17 6.17 -33.05
N ARG A 540 -5.78 6.90 -34.11
CA ARG A 540 -6.50 8.07 -34.65
C ARG A 540 -7.95 7.76 -35.03
N SER A 541 -8.22 6.55 -35.52
CA SER A 541 -9.57 6.12 -35.92
C SER A 541 -10.52 5.93 -34.72
N VAL A 542 -9.99 5.55 -33.56
CA VAL A 542 -10.73 5.39 -32.31
C VAL A 542 -11.01 6.76 -31.71
N ALA A 543 -10.00 7.63 -31.66
CA ALA A 543 -10.13 9.02 -31.24
C ALA A 543 -11.20 9.79 -32.03
N ARG A 544 -11.17 9.70 -33.37
CA ARG A 544 -12.17 10.32 -34.24
C ARG A 544 -13.58 9.77 -33.99
N ARG A 545 -13.73 8.46 -33.76
CA ARG A 545 -15.04 7.85 -33.42
C ARG A 545 -15.59 8.37 -32.10
N ILE A 546 -14.74 8.52 -31.09
CA ILE A 546 -15.10 9.07 -29.78
C ILE A 546 -15.63 10.50 -29.94
N VAL A 547 -14.89 11.37 -30.64
CA VAL A 547 -15.32 12.77 -30.84
C VAL A 547 -16.57 12.87 -31.72
N ALA A 548 -16.68 12.04 -32.76
CA ALA A 548 -17.85 12.00 -33.62
C ALA A 548 -19.11 11.52 -32.88
N GLU A 549 -18.97 10.64 -31.89
CA GLU A 549 -20.07 10.21 -31.04
C GLU A 549 -20.46 11.29 -30.03
N ILE A 550 -19.48 11.98 -29.44
CA ILE A 550 -19.73 13.14 -28.57
C ILE A 550 -20.50 14.22 -29.32
N LEU A 551 -20.07 14.60 -30.52
CA LEU A 551 -20.76 15.61 -31.35
C LEU A 551 -22.12 15.15 -31.87
N ARG A 552 -22.34 13.83 -31.98
CA ARG A 552 -23.66 13.27 -32.36
C ARG A 552 -24.66 13.39 -31.22
N ASN A 553 -24.20 13.21 -29.98
CA ASN A 553 -25.04 13.27 -28.79
C ASN A 553 -25.18 14.70 -28.25
N ASP A 554 -24.15 15.53 -28.43
CA ASP A 554 -24.11 16.94 -28.06
C ASP A 554 -23.40 17.75 -29.17
N PRO A 555 -24.14 18.19 -30.21
CA PRO A 555 -23.57 18.97 -31.30
C PRO A 555 -22.97 20.31 -30.85
N GLY A 556 -23.35 20.83 -29.67
CA GLY A 556 -22.87 22.09 -29.11
C GLY A 556 -21.58 21.96 -28.29
N ASN A 557 -20.99 20.76 -28.20
CA ASN A 557 -19.84 20.49 -27.37
C ASN A 557 -18.58 21.26 -27.83
N VAL A 558 -18.30 22.40 -27.19
CA VAL A 558 -17.21 23.33 -27.57
C VAL A 558 -15.84 22.65 -27.61
N ARG A 559 -15.58 21.69 -26.71
CA ARG A 559 -14.30 20.96 -26.65
C ARG A 559 -14.16 19.98 -27.81
N ALA A 560 -15.22 19.26 -28.15
CA ALA A 560 -15.22 18.33 -29.27
C ALA A 560 -15.10 19.07 -30.62
N GLN A 561 -15.78 20.21 -30.75
CA GLN A 561 -15.66 21.10 -31.91
C GLN A 561 -14.24 21.66 -32.07
N ALA A 562 -13.64 22.14 -30.96
CA ALA A 562 -12.26 22.63 -30.95
C ALA A 562 -11.25 21.52 -31.28
N TRP A 563 -11.47 20.30 -30.77
CA TRP A 563 -10.64 19.13 -31.07
C TRP A 563 -10.65 18.76 -32.55
N THR A 564 -11.82 18.82 -33.21
CA THR A 564 -11.95 18.60 -34.65
C THR A 564 -11.27 19.72 -35.45
N ALA A 565 -11.50 20.99 -35.06
CA ALA A 565 -10.94 22.14 -35.76
C ALA A 565 -9.40 22.20 -35.68
N SER A 566 -8.81 21.83 -34.54
CA SER A 566 -7.35 21.87 -34.35
C SER A 566 -6.59 20.81 -35.15
N ARG A 567 -7.28 19.79 -35.67
CA ARG A 567 -6.68 18.63 -36.37
C ARG A 567 -7.09 18.51 -37.84
N ALA A 568 -7.94 19.41 -38.31
CA ALA A 568 -8.34 19.49 -39.72
C ALA A 568 -7.15 19.73 -40.68
N GLY A 569 -6.07 20.34 -40.20
CA GLY A 569 -4.83 20.55 -40.97
C GLY A 569 -3.95 19.30 -41.10
N GLU A 570 -4.03 18.35 -40.16
CA GLU A 570 -3.25 17.10 -40.21
C GLU A 570 -3.86 16.11 -41.23
N ASP A 571 -5.18 16.16 -41.42
CA ASP A 571 -5.90 15.35 -42.42
C ASP A 571 -5.51 15.73 -43.87
N LEU A 572 -5.21 17.00 -44.14
CA LEU A 572 -4.76 17.46 -45.45
C LEU A 572 -3.34 16.95 -45.77
N ALA A 573 -2.44 16.98 -44.79
CA ALA A 573 -1.07 16.48 -44.96
C ALA A 573 -1.03 14.96 -45.14
N GLU A 574 -1.85 14.22 -44.39
CA GLU A 574 -1.98 12.76 -44.52
C GLU A 574 -2.58 12.37 -45.89
N ALA A 575 -3.60 13.12 -46.36
CA ALA A 575 -4.20 12.91 -47.68
C ALA A 575 -3.25 13.26 -48.84
N ASP A 576 -2.48 14.34 -48.72
CA ASP A 576 -1.49 14.73 -49.74
C ASP A 576 -0.30 13.75 -49.77
N LEU A 577 0.13 13.22 -48.61
CA LEU A 577 1.15 12.19 -48.53
C LEU A 577 0.65 10.87 -49.14
N LEU A 578 -0.57 10.43 -48.82
CA LEU A 578 -1.16 9.22 -49.43
C LEU A 578 -1.30 9.38 -50.94
N ARG A 579 -1.74 10.56 -51.42
CA ARG A 579 -1.83 10.84 -52.86
C ARG A 579 -0.46 10.85 -53.54
N PHE A 580 0.56 11.40 -52.87
CA PHE A 580 1.95 11.33 -53.35
C PHE A 580 2.45 9.89 -53.44
N LEU A 581 2.25 9.08 -52.38
CA LEU A 581 2.66 7.68 -52.35
C LEU A 581 1.94 6.85 -53.43
N GLU A 582 0.64 7.08 -53.64
CA GLU A 582 -0.12 6.43 -54.73
C GLU A 582 0.45 6.77 -56.12
N ILE A 583 0.85 8.02 -56.35
CA ILE A 583 1.50 8.44 -57.60
C ILE A 583 2.86 7.74 -57.75
N MET A 584 3.67 7.69 -56.68
CA MET A 584 4.99 7.04 -56.70
C MET A 584 4.89 5.53 -56.97
N THR A 585 3.89 4.85 -56.42
CA THR A 585 3.67 3.43 -56.68
C THR A 585 3.10 3.18 -58.08
N LYS A 586 2.13 3.98 -58.55
CA LYS A 586 1.49 3.77 -59.87
C LYS A 586 2.35 4.20 -61.06
N GLU A 587 2.97 5.37 -60.99
CA GLU A 587 3.67 5.96 -62.13
C GLU A 587 5.15 5.56 -62.17
N TYR A 588 5.76 5.34 -61.01
CA TYR A 588 7.21 5.09 -60.89
C TYR A 588 7.56 3.69 -60.38
N GLY A 589 6.57 2.86 -60.07
CA GLY A 589 6.76 1.42 -59.78
C GLY A 589 7.53 1.13 -58.48
N TYR A 590 7.56 2.06 -57.54
CA TYR A 590 8.19 1.84 -56.23
C TYR A 590 7.30 0.97 -55.35
N ASP A 591 7.89 -0.09 -54.79
CA ASP A 591 7.29 -0.90 -53.73
C ASP A 591 7.55 -0.22 -52.38
N LEU A 592 6.46 0.14 -51.69
CA LEU A 592 6.46 0.97 -50.48
C LEU A 592 5.73 0.29 -49.32
N SER A 593 5.64 -1.05 -49.34
CA SER A 593 5.05 -1.88 -48.29
C SER A 593 5.73 -1.73 -46.93
#